data_AF-A0A7Y6KJH2-F1
#
_entry.id   AF-A0A7Y6KJH2-F1
#
_cell.length_a   1.000
_cell.length_b   1.000
_cell.length_c   1.000
_cell.angle_alpha   90.00
_cell.angle_beta   90.00
_cell.angle_gamma   90.00
#
_symmetry.space_group_name_H-M   'P 1'
#
loop_
_entity.id
_entity.type
_entity.pdbx_description
1 polymer ?
#
loop_
_entity_poly.entity_id
_entity_poly.type
_entity_poly.pdbx_seq_one_letter_code
_entity_poly.pdbx_strand_id
1 'polypeptide(L)'
;MGAEGAERDAVGALFEELVREHRVTGAQLAVYRDGTLSEYASGLASVRTGEPVTTRTGFPFGSVTKFLTAELVMQFVCDGDLDLDDPLAGLLPDLGRAADPALGTATVRQLLSHTAGVVDSIEYDEMRGPSYRRFAGACARQPALFPPGLAFSYSNTGYCLLGAVIEAASGMDWWTAMDSCLLRPLGIEPAFLHDPRPGQGGATRPVAEGHALRAGGERAERVDHMASLSLAAAGGLVGSATDLVTAARPHLADRKTFAQHYLLPEDAVLAMRTCVPDAEPFGLADGWGLGLMRHGTGDGAWYGHDGAVGGASCNLRIHPDRSLALALTANSTAGPKLWEALVARLPEAGLDVGHYALPVPDSPPLAPDAGHLGTYANGDLALMVAHDAAGDLLLTRESYSDYRLSLHEDDLFVARSGEPGALPITGRFVREHPAGPVALLQYGGRAMHRL
;
A
#
# COMPACT_ATOMS: atom_id res chain seq x y z
N MET A 1 -35.79 16.24 -6.47
CA MET A 1 -34.47 15.74 -6.04
C MET A 1 -33.78 16.87 -5.30
N GLY A 2 -33.30 16.64 -4.07
CA GLY A 2 -32.44 17.61 -3.37
C GLY A 2 -31.04 17.65 -3.98
N ALA A 3 -30.23 18.65 -3.61
CA ALA A 3 -28.86 18.82 -4.13
C ALA A 3 -27.99 17.56 -3.96
N GLU A 4 -28.06 16.91 -2.79
CA GLU A 4 -27.35 15.64 -2.49
C GLU A 4 -27.77 14.46 -3.38
N GLY A 5 -29.01 14.46 -3.89
CA GLY A 5 -29.46 13.47 -4.87
C GLY A 5 -28.79 13.68 -6.22
N ALA A 6 -28.72 14.94 -6.67
CA ALA A 6 -28.07 15.31 -7.93
C ALA A 6 -26.55 15.07 -7.90
N GLU A 7 -25.89 15.27 -6.76
CA GLU A 7 -24.46 14.95 -6.61
C GLU A 7 -24.18 13.45 -6.77
N ARG A 8 -25.01 12.58 -6.16
CA ARG A 8 -24.86 11.12 -6.32
C ARG A 8 -25.07 10.65 -7.75
N ASP A 9 -26.03 11.24 -8.45
CA ASP A 9 -26.26 10.96 -9.87
C ASP A 9 -25.07 11.44 -10.72
N ALA A 10 -24.50 12.61 -10.40
CA ALA A 10 -23.31 13.15 -11.08
C ALA A 10 -22.07 12.27 -10.88
N VAL A 11 -21.82 11.78 -9.65
CA VAL A 11 -20.72 10.84 -9.37
C VAL A 11 -20.90 9.54 -10.17
N GLY A 12 -22.11 8.98 -10.20
CA GLY A 12 -22.39 7.76 -10.97
C GLY A 12 -22.20 7.94 -12.47
N ALA A 13 -22.66 9.07 -13.03
CA ALA A 13 -22.49 9.41 -14.44
C ALA A 13 -21.00 9.60 -14.80
N LEU A 14 -20.26 10.34 -13.97
CA LEU A 14 -18.83 10.56 -14.12
C LEU A 14 -18.04 9.25 -14.06
N PHE A 15 -18.35 8.38 -13.10
CA PHE A 15 -17.73 7.06 -12.98
C PHE A 15 -17.90 6.23 -14.26
N GLU A 16 -19.13 6.18 -14.79
CA GLU A 16 -19.42 5.42 -16.01
C GLU A 16 -18.74 6.03 -17.26
N GLU A 17 -18.69 7.35 -17.36
CA GLU A 17 -17.95 8.08 -18.41
C GLU A 17 -16.47 7.69 -18.41
N LEU A 18 -15.80 7.82 -17.26
CA LEU A 18 -14.36 7.58 -17.14
C LEU A 18 -13.99 6.10 -17.28
N VAL A 19 -14.83 5.17 -16.79
CA VAL A 19 -14.66 3.72 -17.01
C VAL A 19 -14.62 3.42 -18.50
N ARG A 20 -15.53 4.03 -19.29
CA ARG A 20 -15.57 3.85 -20.75
C ARG A 20 -14.43 4.54 -21.46
N GLU A 21 -14.11 5.78 -21.09
CA GLU A 21 -13.02 6.57 -21.67
C GLU A 21 -11.69 5.83 -21.58
N HIS A 22 -11.37 5.31 -20.39
CA HIS A 22 -10.14 4.55 -20.16
C HIS A 22 -10.27 3.06 -20.51
N ARG A 23 -11.44 2.62 -20.96
CA ARG A 23 -11.74 1.23 -21.34
C ARG A 23 -11.35 0.24 -20.25
N VAL A 24 -11.71 0.56 -19.01
CA VAL A 24 -11.54 -0.34 -17.87
C VAL A 24 -12.47 -1.54 -18.07
N THR A 25 -11.96 -2.76 -17.83
CA THR A 25 -12.74 -3.98 -18.07
C THR A 25 -13.98 -4.03 -17.18
N GLY A 26 -13.81 -3.72 -15.90
CA GLY A 26 -14.84 -3.64 -14.89
C GLY A 26 -14.30 -2.96 -13.64
N ALA A 27 -15.20 -2.29 -12.92
CA ALA A 27 -14.86 -1.51 -11.74
C ALA A 27 -16.03 -1.41 -10.77
N GLN A 28 -15.71 -1.12 -9.50
CA GLN A 28 -16.66 -0.66 -8.50
C GLN A 28 -16.16 0.65 -7.90
N LEU A 29 -17.09 1.58 -7.65
CA LEU A 29 -16.87 2.77 -6.83
C LEU A 29 -17.90 2.75 -5.71
N ALA A 30 -17.44 2.91 -4.46
CA ALA A 30 -18.31 3.08 -3.31
C ALA A 30 -17.98 4.41 -2.63
N VAL A 31 -19.01 5.17 -2.26
CA VAL A 31 -18.86 6.46 -1.57
C VAL A 31 -19.81 6.51 -0.39
N TYR A 32 -19.27 6.61 0.82
CA TYR A 32 -20.02 6.98 2.01
C TYR A 32 -19.85 8.47 2.26
N ARG A 33 -20.98 9.19 2.28
CA ARG A 33 -21.05 10.63 2.53
C ARG A 33 -22.42 10.96 3.12
N ASP A 34 -22.46 11.90 4.06
CA ASP A 34 -23.71 12.41 4.65
C ASP A 34 -24.61 11.28 5.19
N GLY A 35 -24.00 10.29 5.87
CA GLY A 35 -24.71 9.15 6.45
C GLY A 35 -25.21 8.11 5.44
N THR A 36 -24.94 8.28 4.14
CA THR A 36 -25.47 7.40 3.09
C THR A 36 -24.35 6.77 2.26
N LEU A 37 -24.51 5.48 1.94
CA LEU A 37 -23.65 4.76 1.00
C LEU A 37 -24.23 4.84 -0.41
N SER A 38 -23.39 5.19 -1.39
CA SER A 38 -23.67 5.10 -2.82
C SER A 38 -22.75 4.05 -3.44
N GLU A 39 -23.32 3.12 -4.21
CA GLU A 39 -22.61 2.00 -4.80
C GLU A 39 -22.77 2.01 -6.32
N TYR A 40 -21.63 1.99 -7.02
CA TYR A 40 -21.57 1.97 -8.47
C TYR A 40 -20.73 0.76 -8.91
N ALA A 41 -21.22 0.03 -9.91
CA ALA A 41 -20.53 -1.14 -10.47
C ALA A 41 -20.75 -1.18 -11.98
N SER A 42 -19.68 -1.42 -12.74
CA SER A 42 -19.74 -1.43 -14.21
C SER A 42 -18.78 -2.45 -14.81
N GLY A 43 -19.08 -2.88 -16.03
CA GLY A 43 -18.24 -3.77 -16.82
C GLY A 43 -18.27 -5.25 -16.42
N LEU A 44 -17.18 -5.95 -16.69
CA LEU A 44 -17.07 -7.41 -16.60
C LEU A 44 -16.08 -7.84 -15.50
N ALA A 45 -16.47 -8.85 -14.73
CA ALA A 45 -15.56 -9.53 -13.80
C ALA A 45 -14.52 -10.36 -14.57
N SER A 46 -14.91 -10.95 -15.69
CA SER A 46 -14.01 -11.63 -16.62
C SER A 46 -14.48 -11.47 -18.07
N VAL A 47 -13.55 -11.05 -18.93
CA VAL A 47 -13.79 -11.00 -20.39
C VAL A 47 -13.98 -12.41 -20.97
N ARG A 48 -13.48 -13.46 -20.30
CA ARG A 48 -13.59 -14.85 -20.78
C ARG A 48 -14.96 -15.44 -20.51
N THR A 49 -15.52 -15.20 -19.33
CA THR A 49 -16.81 -15.77 -18.92
C THR A 49 -17.98 -14.88 -19.33
N GLY A 50 -17.74 -13.58 -19.51
CA GLY A 50 -18.80 -12.59 -19.75
C GLY A 50 -19.60 -12.25 -18.50
N GLU A 51 -19.16 -12.67 -17.31
CA GLU A 51 -19.82 -12.36 -16.05
C GLU A 51 -19.70 -10.86 -15.75
N PRO A 52 -20.83 -10.18 -15.42
CA PRO A 52 -20.80 -8.77 -15.07
C PRO A 52 -20.20 -8.54 -13.69
N VAL A 53 -19.62 -7.36 -13.49
CA VAL A 53 -19.32 -6.88 -12.14
C VAL A 53 -20.63 -6.58 -11.42
N THR A 54 -20.74 -7.06 -10.19
CA THR A 54 -21.82 -6.73 -9.24
C THR A 54 -21.20 -6.07 -8.00
N THR A 55 -22.01 -5.48 -7.10
CA THR A 55 -21.50 -4.96 -5.82
C THR A 55 -20.91 -6.05 -4.92
N ARG A 56 -21.28 -7.32 -5.12
CA ARG A 56 -20.72 -8.48 -4.39
C ARG A 56 -19.35 -8.94 -4.93
N THR A 57 -19.04 -8.65 -6.20
CA THR A 57 -17.82 -9.12 -6.86
C THR A 57 -16.57 -8.71 -6.07
N GLY A 58 -15.68 -9.65 -5.78
CA GLY A 58 -14.41 -9.41 -5.11
C GLY A 58 -13.31 -9.05 -6.10
N PHE A 59 -12.55 -8.01 -5.81
CA PHE A 59 -11.36 -7.56 -6.53
C PHE A 59 -10.14 -7.73 -5.62
N PRO A 60 -8.95 -8.05 -6.17
CA PRO A 60 -7.72 -8.00 -5.41
C PRO A 60 -7.52 -6.62 -4.79
N PHE A 61 -7.46 -6.54 -3.46
CA PHE A 61 -7.12 -5.29 -2.77
C PHE A 61 -5.64 -4.95 -2.96
N GLY A 62 -4.80 -5.95 -3.22
CA GLY A 62 -3.36 -5.78 -3.20
C GLY A 62 -2.95 -5.13 -1.89
N SER A 63 -2.03 -4.16 -1.95
CA SER A 63 -1.51 -3.51 -0.76
C SER A 63 -2.55 -2.77 0.10
N VAL A 64 -3.78 -2.52 -0.37
CA VAL A 64 -4.86 -2.04 0.51
C VAL A 64 -5.20 -3.07 1.62
N THR A 65 -4.83 -4.34 1.44
CA THR A 65 -4.85 -5.37 2.50
C THR A 65 -4.17 -4.92 3.80
N LYS A 66 -3.10 -4.10 3.69
CA LYS A 66 -2.35 -3.59 4.85
C LYS A 66 -3.22 -2.76 5.79
N PHE A 67 -4.18 -2.02 5.26
CA PHE A 67 -5.13 -1.28 6.09
C PHE A 67 -5.90 -2.24 7.01
N LEU A 68 -6.45 -3.34 6.48
CA LEU A 68 -7.21 -4.31 7.29
C LEU A 68 -6.30 -5.14 8.20
N THR A 69 -5.09 -5.50 7.76
CA THR A 69 -4.10 -6.12 8.64
C THR A 69 -3.74 -5.18 9.80
N ALA A 70 -3.60 -3.89 9.55
CA ALA A 70 -3.37 -2.90 10.61
C ALA A 70 -4.58 -2.79 11.55
N GLU A 71 -5.82 -2.76 11.04
CA GLU A 71 -7.02 -2.79 11.88
C GLU A 71 -7.05 -4.02 12.79
N LEU A 72 -6.71 -5.20 12.25
CA LEU A 72 -6.64 -6.44 13.01
C LEU A 72 -5.56 -6.40 14.09
N VAL A 73 -4.36 -5.88 13.79
CA VAL A 73 -3.32 -5.66 14.80
C VAL A 73 -3.82 -4.73 15.90
N MET A 74 -4.48 -3.65 15.53
CA MET A 74 -5.01 -2.67 16.49
C MET A 74 -6.14 -3.23 17.36
N GLN A 75 -6.90 -4.24 16.91
CA GLN A 75 -7.84 -4.96 17.78
C GLN A 75 -7.13 -5.64 18.95
N PHE A 76 -6.07 -6.41 18.68
CA PHE A 76 -5.29 -7.06 19.73
C PHE A 76 -4.61 -6.05 20.67
N VAL A 77 -4.21 -4.88 20.15
CA VAL A 77 -3.70 -3.78 20.98
C VAL A 77 -4.77 -3.25 21.92
N CYS A 78 -6.00 -3.05 21.42
CA CYS A 78 -7.09 -2.53 22.24
C CYS A 78 -7.55 -3.50 23.33
N ASP A 79 -7.48 -4.80 23.06
CA ASP A 79 -7.82 -5.84 24.03
C ASP A 79 -6.69 -6.09 25.05
N GLY A 80 -5.51 -5.49 24.84
CA GLY A 80 -4.34 -5.64 25.71
C GLY A 80 -3.52 -6.92 25.46
N ASP A 81 -3.82 -7.64 24.38
CA ASP A 81 -3.13 -8.87 23.97
C ASP A 81 -1.81 -8.60 23.23
N LEU A 82 -1.60 -7.36 22.78
CA LEU A 82 -0.41 -6.94 22.06
C LEU A 82 0.00 -5.51 22.45
N ASP A 83 1.28 -5.29 22.71
CA ASP A 83 1.81 -3.93 22.88
C ASP A 83 2.39 -3.42 21.54
N LEU A 84 2.13 -2.15 21.21
CA LEU A 84 2.66 -1.52 19.99
C LEU A 84 4.18 -1.33 20.06
N ASP A 85 4.72 -1.17 21.27
CA ASP A 85 6.12 -0.83 21.50
C ASP A 85 6.94 -2.02 22.02
N ASP A 86 6.33 -3.21 22.09
CA ASP A 86 7.04 -4.45 22.39
C ASP A 86 8.06 -4.78 21.28
N PRO A 87 9.31 -5.12 21.65
CA PRO A 87 10.30 -5.61 20.70
C PRO A 87 9.86 -6.93 20.06
N LEU A 88 10.04 -7.07 18.75
CA LEU A 88 9.65 -8.27 18.01
C LEU A 88 10.34 -9.54 18.51
N ALA A 89 11.52 -9.45 19.12
CA ALA A 89 12.22 -10.60 19.71
C ALA A 89 11.41 -11.32 20.81
N GLY A 90 10.53 -10.62 21.53
CA GLY A 90 9.65 -11.21 22.54
C GLY A 90 8.48 -11.99 21.93
N LEU A 91 8.03 -11.58 20.75
CA LEU A 91 6.86 -12.15 20.05
C LEU A 91 7.27 -13.27 19.08
N LEU A 92 8.44 -13.11 18.44
CA LEU A 92 8.96 -13.95 17.37
C LEU A 92 10.39 -14.41 17.74
N PRO A 93 10.56 -15.52 18.49
CA PRO A 93 11.84 -15.90 19.09
C PRO A 93 13.02 -16.10 18.11
N ASP A 94 12.75 -16.42 16.85
CA ASP A 94 13.79 -16.56 15.82
C ASP A 94 14.47 -15.21 15.52
N LEU A 95 13.76 -14.09 15.65
CA LEU A 95 14.34 -12.75 15.49
C LEU A 95 15.29 -12.38 16.64
N GLY A 96 15.01 -12.86 17.85
CA GLY A 96 15.91 -12.67 19.00
C GLY A 96 17.21 -13.49 18.92
N ARG A 97 17.29 -14.42 17.97
CA ARG A 97 18.47 -15.28 17.72
C ARG A 97 19.19 -14.94 16.41
N ALA A 98 18.73 -13.90 15.71
CA ALA A 98 19.31 -13.43 14.47
C ALA A 98 20.76 -12.96 14.66
N ALA A 99 21.57 -13.12 13.61
CA ALA A 99 22.95 -12.59 13.62
C ALA A 99 22.96 -11.05 13.58
N ASP A 100 22.02 -10.45 12.85
CA ASP A 100 21.70 -9.03 12.91
C ASP A 100 20.56 -8.82 13.93
N PRO A 101 20.82 -8.16 15.08
CA PRO A 101 19.80 -7.96 16.11
C PRO A 101 18.76 -6.90 15.74
N ALA A 102 18.98 -6.09 14.68
CA ALA A 102 18.16 -4.92 14.36
C ALA A 102 16.66 -5.28 14.27
N LEU A 103 16.33 -6.33 13.53
CA LEU A 103 14.94 -6.75 13.36
C LEU A 103 14.29 -7.25 14.66
N GLY A 104 15.05 -7.86 15.58
CA GLY A 104 14.56 -8.25 16.89
C GLY A 104 14.24 -7.06 17.81
N THR A 105 14.93 -5.93 17.60
CA THR A 105 14.71 -4.67 18.35
C THR A 105 13.63 -3.77 17.76
N ALA A 106 13.20 -4.03 16.53
CA ALA A 106 12.07 -3.33 15.93
C ALA A 106 10.78 -3.59 16.72
N THR A 107 9.77 -2.75 16.55
CA THR A 107 8.48 -2.87 17.24
C THR A 107 7.30 -3.05 16.28
N VAL A 108 6.16 -3.48 16.81
CA VAL A 108 4.90 -3.58 16.05
C VAL A 108 4.51 -2.24 15.43
N ARG A 109 4.65 -1.13 16.19
CA ARG A 109 4.42 0.24 15.71
C ARG A 109 5.26 0.54 14.48
N GLN A 110 6.55 0.19 14.50
CA GLN A 110 7.47 0.44 13.40
C GLN A 110 7.19 -0.44 12.17
N LEU A 111 6.67 -1.66 12.35
CA LEU A 111 6.18 -2.48 11.23
C LEU A 111 4.96 -1.82 10.56
N LEU A 112 3.98 -1.39 11.36
CA LEU A 112 2.75 -0.74 10.87
C LEU A 112 3.03 0.55 10.10
N SER A 113 4.05 1.32 10.51
CA SER A 113 4.44 2.58 9.88
C SER A 113 5.60 2.47 8.88
N HIS A 114 6.06 1.26 8.54
CA HIS A 114 7.20 1.03 7.65
C HIS A 114 8.51 1.75 8.06
N THR A 115 8.76 1.85 9.37
CA THR A 115 9.97 2.46 9.95
C THR A 115 10.86 1.44 10.66
N ALA A 116 10.58 0.15 10.52
CA ALA A 116 11.34 -0.94 11.16
C ALA A 116 12.67 -1.29 10.46
N GLY A 117 13.01 -0.66 9.33
CA GLY A 117 14.24 -0.96 8.58
C GLY A 117 14.20 -2.32 7.87
N VAL A 118 13.02 -2.89 7.62
CA VAL A 118 12.85 -4.16 6.89
C VAL A 118 12.91 -3.91 5.39
N VAL A 119 13.63 -4.74 4.65
CA VAL A 119 13.62 -4.75 3.17
C VAL A 119 12.20 -4.93 2.61
N ASP A 120 11.93 -4.47 1.39
CA ASP A 120 10.57 -4.53 0.84
C ASP A 120 10.11 -5.98 0.64
N SER A 121 10.94 -6.77 -0.03
CA SER A 121 10.62 -8.12 -0.46
C SER A 121 11.69 -9.11 -0.03
N ILE A 122 11.25 -10.19 0.62
CA ILE A 122 12.03 -11.42 0.82
C ILE A 122 11.27 -12.52 0.11
N GLU A 123 11.91 -13.16 -0.87
CA GLU A 123 11.33 -14.33 -1.52
C GLU A 123 11.19 -15.47 -0.49
N TYR A 124 9.99 -16.05 -0.41
CA TYR A 124 9.73 -17.19 0.46
C TYR A 124 8.66 -18.09 -0.16
N ASP A 125 8.94 -18.51 -1.38
CA ASP A 125 8.05 -19.33 -2.21
C ASP A 125 7.95 -20.77 -1.71
N GLU A 126 8.70 -21.17 -0.68
CA GLU A 126 8.56 -22.45 0.02
C GLU A 126 7.41 -22.48 1.03
N MET A 127 6.74 -21.34 1.30
CA MET A 127 5.55 -21.33 2.15
C MET A 127 4.44 -22.21 1.54
N ARG A 128 3.88 -23.12 2.34
CA ARG A 128 2.83 -24.06 1.90
C ARG A 128 1.58 -24.04 2.77
N GLY A 129 1.70 -23.64 4.03
CA GLY A 129 0.61 -23.67 5.01
C GLY A 129 0.29 -22.27 5.56
N PRO A 130 -0.69 -22.18 6.48
CA PRO A 130 -1.16 -20.90 7.00
C PRO A 130 -0.25 -20.25 8.06
N SER A 131 0.79 -20.94 8.54
CA SER A 131 1.69 -20.38 9.56
C SER A 131 2.79 -19.52 8.95
N TYR A 132 2.94 -18.31 9.49
CA TYR A 132 4.00 -17.35 9.15
C TYR A 132 5.28 -17.54 9.97
N ARG A 133 5.31 -18.43 10.97
CA ARG A 133 6.48 -18.61 11.87
C ARG A 133 7.78 -18.89 11.12
N ARG A 134 7.76 -19.76 10.12
CA ARG A 134 8.97 -20.07 9.33
C ARG A 134 9.41 -18.91 8.43
N PHE A 135 8.45 -18.10 7.95
CA PHE A 135 8.75 -16.88 7.22
C PHE A 135 9.50 -15.87 8.11
N ALA A 136 9.05 -15.67 9.36
CA ALA A 136 9.76 -14.81 10.31
C ALA A 136 11.22 -15.27 10.54
N GLY A 137 11.46 -16.58 10.66
CA GLY A 137 12.81 -17.12 10.72
C GLY A 137 13.64 -16.90 9.45
N ALA A 138 13.02 -16.76 8.27
CA ALA A 138 13.71 -16.37 7.04
C ALA A 138 14.09 -14.87 7.04
N CYS A 139 13.20 -14.01 7.53
CA CYS A 139 13.49 -12.58 7.71
C CYS A 139 14.66 -12.35 8.67
N ALA A 140 14.79 -13.17 9.72
CA ALA A 140 15.89 -13.13 10.68
C ALA A 140 17.30 -13.29 10.05
N ARG A 141 17.37 -13.81 8.81
CA ARG A 141 18.64 -14.05 8.09
C ARG A 141 18.97 -12.95 7.10
N GLN A 142 18.10 -11.96 6.93
CA GLN A 142 18.33 -10.83 6.04
C GLN A 142 18.89 -9.64 6.82
N PRO A 143 19.84 -8.89 6.23
CA PRO A 143 20.32 -7.66 6.85
C PRO A 143 19.18 -6.62 6.88
N ALA A 144 19.14 -5.83 7.95
CA ALA A 144 18.27 -4.65 7.98
C ALA A 144 18.77 -3.58 6.99
N LEU A 145 17.86 -2.72 6.51
CA LEU A 145 18.20 -1.53 5.73
C LEU A 145 18.92 -0.47 6.57
N PHE A 146 18.54 -0.36 7.84
CA PHE A 146 19.04 0.62 8.80
C PHE A 146 18.49 0.29 10.20
N PRO A 147 19.03 0.89 11.28
CA PRO A 147 18.48 0.72 12.63
C PRO A 147 17.00 1.14 12.72
N PRO A 148 16.13 0.36 13.39
CA PRO A 148 14.70 0.66 13.46
C PRO A 148 14.41 2.07 13.99
N GLY A 149 13.51 2.77 13.30
CA GLY A 149 13.10 4.15 13.62
C GLY A 149 13.86 5.24 12.87
N LEU A 150 14.93 4.92 12.13
CA LEU A 150 15.73 5.94 11.43
C LEU A 150 14.95 6.67 10.32
N ALA A 151 14.24 5.92 9.47
CA ALA A 151 13.60 6.46 8.28
C ALA A 151 12.40 5.60 7.85
N PHE A 152 11.58 6.14 6.94
CA PHE A 152 10.56 5.38 6.24
C PHE A 152 11.17 4.53 5.11
N SER A 153 10.75 3.28 5.01
CA SER A 153 10.93 2.45 3.82
C SER A 153 9.80 1.45 3.72
N TYR A 154 8.92 1.64 2.75
CA TYR A 154 7.79 0.75 2.48
C TYR A 154 8.24 -0.71 2.43
N SER A 155 7.52 -1.58 3.13
CA SER A 155 7.86 -2.99 3.20
C SER A 155 6.65 -3.89 3.23
N ASN A 156 6.51 -4.72 2.19
CA ASN A 156 5.60 -5.85 2.19
C ASN A 156 5.99 -6.88 3.25
N THR A 157 7.28 -7.20 3.33
CA THR A 157 7.85 -8.13 4.31
C THR A 157 7.51 -7.73 5.75
N GLY A 158 7.54 -6.43 6.08
CA GLY A 158 7.15 -5.91 7.38
C GLY A 158 5.69 -6.24 7.74
N TYR A 159 4.77 -6.17 6.77
CA TYR A 159 3.38 -6.57 6.98
C TYR A 159 3.19 -8.09 6.99
N CYS A 160 4.02 -8.85 6.29
CA CYS A 160 4.05 -10.30 6.44
C CYS A 160 4.53 -10.72 7.84
N LEU A 161 5.48 -9.99 8.44
CA LEU A 161 5.86 -10.15 9.85
C LEU A 161 4.72 -9.80 10.80
N LEU A 162 3.88 -8.80 10.49
CA LEU A 162 2.64 -8.55 11.25
C LEU A 162 1.69 -9.77 11.19
N GLY A 163 1.67 -10.51 10.08
CA GLY A 163 0.98 -11.80 10.01
C GLY A 163 1.51 -12.83 11.03
N ALA A 164 2.83 -12.88 11.24
CA ALA A 164 3.43 -13.72 12.28
C ALA A 164 3.15 -13.20 13.69
N VAL A 165 3.13 -11.88 13.90
CA VAL A 165 2.79 -11.25 15.19
C VAL A 165 1.34 -11.55 15.58
N ILE A 166 0.40 -11.41 14.64
CA ILE A 166 -1.01 -11.79 14.83
C ILE A 166 -1.12 -13.27 15.22
N GLU A 167 -0.36 -14.15 14.55
CA GLU A 167 -0.33 -15.58 14.87
C GLU A 167 0.22 -15.86 16.28
N ALA A 168 1.23 -15.10 16.70
CA ALA A 168 1.80 -15.23 18.03
C ALA A 168 0.85 -14.72 19.13
N ALA A 169 0.19 -13.58 18.92
CA ALA A 169 -0.70 -12.95 19.89
C ALA A 169 -2.02 -13.72 20.05
N SER A 170 -2.64 -14.11 18.93
CA SER A 170 -3.99 -14.71 18.94
C SER A 170 -4.01 -16.23 19.06
N GLY A 171 -2.91 -16.91 18.70
CA GLY A 171 -2.88 -18.36 18.51
C GLY A 171 -3.59 -18.86 17.24
N MET A 172 -4.12 -17.95 16.40
CA MET A 172 -4.77 -18.25 15.12
C MET A 172 -3.86 -17.82 13.96
N ASP A 173 -3.89 -18.55 12.84
CA ASP A 173 -3.23 -18.05 11.63
C ASP A 173 -3.88 -16.74 11.11
N TRP A 174 -3.15 -15.99 10.28
CA TRP A 174 -3.61 -14.69 9.79
C TRP A 174 -4.96 -14.75 9.08
N TRP A 175 -5.23 -15.77 8.25
CA TRP A 175 -6.51 -15.89 7.53
C TRP A 175 -7.66 -16.12 8.50
N THR A 176 -7.45 -16.96 9.51
CA THR A 176 -8.44 -17.27 10.54
C THR A 176 -8.72 -16.07 11.46
N ALA A 177 -7.67 -15.36 11.90
CA ALA A 177 -7.82 -14.14 12.68
C ALA A 177 -8.51 -13.03 11.89
N MET A 178 -8.08 -12.78 10.65
CA MET A 178 -8.67 -11.79 9.74
C MET A 178 -10.17 -12.05 9.52
N ASP A 179 -10.52 -13.29 9.20
CA ASP A 179 -11.91 -13.70 9.00
C ASP A 179 -12.75 -13.55 10.28
N SER A 180 -12.31 -14.15 11.39
CA SER A 180 -13.13 -14.25 12.60
C SER A 180 -13.20 -12.97 13.45
N CYS A 181 -12.13 -12.19 13.52
CA CYS A 181 -12.03 -11.00 14.36
C CYS A 181 -12.47 -9.72 13.65
N LEU A 182 -12.24 -9.61 12.33
CA LEU A 182 -12.48 -8.38 11.58
C LEU A 182 -13.55 -8.54 10.49
N LEU A 183 -13.32 -9.39 9.49
CA LEU A 183 -14.18 -9.44 8.31
C LEU A 183 -15.61 -9.87 8.64
N ARG A 184 -15.77 -10.97 9.39
CA ARG A 184 -17.09 -11.52 9.73
C ARG A 184 -17.91 -10.58 10.62
N PRO A 185 -17.36 -9.97 11.68
CA PRO A 185 -18.09 -8.96 12.45
C PRO A 185 -18.50 -7.73 11.63
N LEU A 186 -17.70 -7.33 10.63
CA LEU A 186 -18.05 -6.26 9.69
C LEU A 186 -19.08 -6.70 8.62
N GLY A 187 -19.45 -7.97 8.56
CA GLY A 187 -20.35 -8.51 7.53
C GLY A 187 -19.70 -8.68 6.16
N ILE A 188 -18.37 -8.71 6.09
CA ILE A 188 -17.60 -8.88 4.85
C ILE A 188 -17.45 -10.38 4.55
N GLU A 189 -17.81 -10.80 3.33
CA GLU A 189 -17.58 -12.16 2.84
C GLU A 189 -16.08 -12.38 2.57
N PRO A 190 -15.38 -13.23 3.35
CA PRO A 190 -13.93 -13.38 3.23
C PRO A 190 -13.55 -14.05 1.91
N ALA A 191 -12.59 -13.44 1.20
CA ALA A 191 -11.94 -14.02 0.04
C ALA A 191 -10.47 -13.61 -0.02
N PHE A 192 -9.63 -14.46 -0.58
CA PHE A 192 -8.18 -14.29 -0.62
C PHE A 192 -7.64 -14.72 -1.98
N LEU A 193 -6.49 -14.16 -2.40
CA LEU A 193 -5.78 -14.62 -3.59
C LEU A 193 -5.39 -16.10 -3.44
N HIS A 194 -4.92 -16.47 -2.26
CA HIS A 194 -4.59 -17.83 -1.86
C HIS A 194 -5.05 -18.06 -0.42
N ASP A 195 -5.77 -19.16 -0.18
CA ASP A 195 -6.11 -19.65 1.16
C ASP A 195 -5.51 -21.05 1.36
N PRO A 196 -4.43 -21.19 2.16
CA PRO A 196 -3.72 -22.46 2.34
C PRO A 196 -4.37 -23.37 3.39
N ARG A 197 -5.47 -22.93 4.03
CA ARG A 197 -6.14 -23.72 5.07
C ARG A 197 -6.92 -24.89 4.43
N PRO A 198 -7.04 -26.04 5.10
CA PRO A 198 -7.90 -27.12 4.63
C PRO A 198 -9.37 -26.70 4.61
N GLY A 199 -10.20 -27.37 3.81
CA GLY A 199 -11.65 -27.11 3.75
C GLY A 199 -12.10 -26.19 2.63
N GLN A 200 -11.20 -25.76 1.74
CA GLN A 200 -11.57 -25.08 0.49
C GLN A 200 -12.30 -26.07 -0.42
N GLY A 201 -13.51 -25.72 -0.89
CA GLY A 201 -14.31 -26.62 -1.73
C GLY A 201 -15.80 -26.28 -1.81
N GLY A 202 -16.29 -25.33 -1.02
CA GLY A 202 -17.61 -24.74 -1.17
C GLY A 202 -17.69 -23.72 -2.31
N ALA A 203 -18.90 -23.24 -2.61
CA ALA A 203 -19.08 -22.11 -3.51
C ALA A 203 -18.33 -20.89 -2.96
N THR A 204 -17.40 -20.35 -3.74
CA THR A 204 -16.61 -19.19 -3.37
C THR A 204 -17.31 -17.90 -3.78
N ARG A 205 -16.93 -16.80 -3.13
CA ARG A 205 -17.29 -15.45 -3.55
C ARG A 205 -16.97 -15.26 -5.05
N PRO A 206 -17.84 -14.62 -5.87
CA PRO A 206 -17.50 -14.25 -7.24
C PRO A 206 -16.32 -13.27 -7.24
N VAL A 207 -15.30 -13.52 -8.08
CA VAL A 207 -14.09 -12.70 -8.14
C VAL A 207 -13.82 -12.16 -9.54
N ALA A 208 -13.22 -10.97 -9.61
CA ALA A 208 -12.77 -10.36 -10.84
C ALA A 208 -11.35 -10.85 -11.21
N GLU A 209 -11.16 -11.24 -12.47
CA GLU A 209 -9.84 -11.55 -13.02
C GLU A 209 -9.12 -10.26 -13.46
N GLY A 210 -7.79 -10.21 -13.38
CA GLY A 210 -7.01 -9.08 -13.89
C GLY A 210 -6.93 -9.06 -15.41
N HIS A 211 -6.89 -7.85 -16.00
CA HIS A 211 -6.81 -7.67 -17.45
C HIS A 211 -5.73 -6.67 -17.86
N ALA A 212 -5.10 -6.89 -19.02
CA ALA A 212 -4.13 -5.97 -19.61
C ALA A 212 -4.35 -5.86 -21.12
N LEU A 213 -4.09 -4.68 -21.69
CA LEU A 213 -4.10 -4.51 -23.14
C LEU A 213 -2.87 -5.19 -23.74
N ARG A 214 -3.09 -6.15 -24.65
CA ARG A 214 -2.01 -6.79 -25.40
C ARG A 214 -1.65 -5.96 -26.63
N ALA A 215 -0.42 -6.10 -27.12
CA ALA A 215 0.03 -5.41 -28.32
C ALA A 215 -0.90 -5.74 -29.52
N GLY A 216 -1.45 -4.70 -30.15
CA GLY A 216 -2.43 -4.84 -31.25
C GLY A 216 -3.84 -5.27 -30.82
N GLY A 217 -4.12 -5.41 -29.52
CA GLY A 217 -5.44 -5.80 -29.01
C GLY A 217 -6.44 -4.64 -29.00
N GLU A 218 -7.70 -4.94 -29.25
CA GLU A 218 -8.79 -3.94 -29.25
C GLU A 218 -9.31 -3.64 -27.84
N ARG A 219 -9.22 -4.60 -26.91
CA ARG A 219 -9.63 -4.49 -25.50
C ARG A 219 -8.65 -5.20 -24.57
N ALA A 220 -8.72 -4.91 -23.28
CA ALA A 220 -7.92 -5.61 -22.29
C ALA A 220 -8.35 -7.09 -22.19
N GLU A 221 -7.39 -8.00 -22.14
CA GLU A 221 -7.60 -9.44 -22.02
C GLU A 221 -7.03 -9.95 -20.70
N ARG A 222 -7.47 -11.14 -20.28
CA ARG A 222 -7.00 -11.77 -19.04
C ARG A 222 -5.47 -11.82 -18.98
N VAL A 223 -4.94 -11.44 -17.82
CA VAL A 223 -3.53 -11.60 -17.45
C VAL A 223 -3.45 -12.41 -16.15
N ASP A 224 -2.56 -13.40 -16.13
CA ASP A 224 -2.24 -14.13 -14.91
C ASP A 224 -1.44 -13.23 -13.96
N HIS A 225 -1.72 -13.32 -12.66
CA HIS A 225 -0.89 -12.71 -11.64
C HIS A 225 -0.19 -13.82 -10.86
N MET A 226 1.11 -13.66 -10.62
CA MET A 226 1.87 -14.51 -9.72
C MET A 226 2.09 -13.74 -8.43
N ALA A 227 1.16 -13.86 -7.49
CA ALA A 227 1.34 -13.39 -6.13
C ALA A 227 1.75 -14.59 -5.27
N SER A 228 2.88 -14.53 -4.57
CA SER A 228 3.28 -15.62 -3.70
C SER A 228 2.35 -15.74 -2.49
N LEU A 229 2.23 -16.95 -1.94
CA LEU A 229 1.40 -17.21 -0.76
C LEU A 229 1.84 -16.36 0.45
N SER A 230 3.15 -16.12 0.59
CA SER A 230 3.72 -15.38 1.72
C SER A 230 3.28 -13.91 1.75
N LEU A 231 2.80 -13.34 0.65
CA LEU A 231 2.32 -11.95 0.60
C LEU A 231 0.90 -11.76 1.17
N ALA A 232 0.24 -12.81 1.67
CA ALA A 232 -1.17 -12.73 2.05
C ALA A 232 -1.51 -11.59 3.02
N ALA A 233 -0.77 -11.44 4.12
CA ALA A 233 -1.00 -10.36 5.10
C ALA A 233 -0.66 -8.95 4.59
N ALA A 234 0.14 -8.84 3.54
CA ALA A 234 0.54 -7.58 2.93
C ALA A 234 -0.30 -7.22 1.68
N GLY A 235 -0.95 -8.19 1.05
CA GLY A 235 -1.52 -8.00 -0.29
C GLY A 235 -2.59 -8.99 -0.75
N GLY A 236 -2.99 -9.95 0.10
CA GLY A 236 -3.75 -11.13 -0.33
C GLY A 236 -5.26 -11.05 -0.18
N LEU A 237 -5.84 -9.98 0.39
CA LEU A 237 -7.29 -9.88 0.51
C LEU A 237 -7.96 -9.60 -0.84
N VAL A 238 -9.15 -10.17 -1.02
CA VAL A 238 -10.02 -9.96 -2.17
C VAL A 238 -11.39 -9.53 -1.64
N GLY A 239 -11.92 -8.41 -2.14
CA GLY A 239 -13.21 -7.90 -1.70
C GLY A 239 -13.76 -6.77 -2.56
N SER A 240 -14.83 -6.12 -2.11
CA SER A 240 -15.50 -5.06 -2.87
C SER A 240 -15.05 -3.67 -2.45
N ALA A 241 -15.33 -2.65 -3.27
CA ALA A 241 -15.22 -1.26 -2.85
C ALA A 241 -16.08 -0.96 -1.60
N THR A 242 -17.28 -1.54 -1.50
CA THR A 242 -18.17 -1.39 -0.34
C THR A 242 -17.58 -2.01 0.93
N ASP A 243 -16.87 -3.13 0.82
CA ASP A 243 -16.21 -3.76 1.97
C ASP A 243 -15.14 -2.84 2.57
N LEU A 244 -14.36 -2.16 1.72
CA LEU A 244 -13.35 -1.19 2.14
C LEU A 244 -13.96 0.06 2.78
N VAL A 245 -15.03 0.59 2.18
CA VAL A 245 -15.77 1.71 2.77
C VAL A 245 -16.39 1.31 4.12
N THR A 246 -16.82 0.05 4.27
CA THR A 246 -17.34 -0.50 5.53
C THR A 246 -16.26 -0.57 6.59
N ALA A 247 -15.08 -1.10 6.25
CA ALA A 247 -13.91 -1.11 7.14
C ALA A 247 -13.46 0.32 7.51
N ALA A 248 -13.64 1.31 6.64
CA ALA A 248 -13.34 2.71 6.94
C ALA A 248 -14.34 3.39 7.91
N ARG A 249 -15.54 2.82 8.14
CA ARG A 249 -16.61 3.47 8.94
C ARG A 249 -16.21 3.85 10.37
N PRO A 250 -15.45 3.03 11.14
CA PRO A 250 -15.00 3.42 12.47
C PRO A 250 -14.09 4.67 12.47
N HIS A 251 -13.44 4.99 11.34
CA HIS A 251 -12.49 6.09 11.21
C HIS A 251 -13.13 7.47 11.05
N LEU A 252 -14.44 7.51 10.87
CA LEU A 252 -15.20 8.72 10.56
C LEU A 252 -15.67 9.45 11.83
N ALA A 253 -15.85 10.76 11.76
CA ALA A 253 -16.38 11.54 12.89
C ALA A 253 -17.80 11.06 13.31
N ASP A 254 -18.61 10.61 12.35
CA ASP A 254 -19.94 10.02 12.57
C ASP A 254 -19.91 8.54 12.95
N ARG A 255 -18.75 7.96 13.31
CA ARG A 255 -18.57 6.54 13.63
C ARG A 255 -19.63 5.94 14.55
N LYS A 256 -20.22 6.71 15.47
CA LYS A 256 -21.28 6.24 16.39
C LYS A 256 -22.56 5.80 15.67
N THR A 257 -22.73 6.19 14.40
CA THR A 257 -23.82 5.71 13.53
C THR A 257 -23.57 4.31 12.98
N PHE A 258 -22.32 3.83 13.02
CA PHE A 258 -21.95 2.51 12.56
C PHE A 258 -22.04 1.51 13.70
N ALA A 259 -22.93 0.52 13.61
CA ALA A 259 -23.22 -0.40 14.71
C ALA A 259 -21.98 -1.15 15.22
N GLN A 260 -21.03 -1.44 14.34
CA GLN A 260 -19.79 -2.13 14.66
C GLN A 260 -18.62 -1.21 15.01
N HIS A 261 -18.86 0.07 15.33
CA HIS A 261 -17.80 1.02 15.69
C HIS A 261 -16.96 0.60 16.91
N TYR A 262 -17.46 -0.34 17.72
CA TYR A 262 -16.76 -0.90 18.88
C TYR A 262 -15.62 -1.84 18.47
N LEU A 263 -15.61 -2.35 17.23
CA LEU A 263 -14.55 -3.22 16.71
C LEU A 263 -13.21 -2.52 16.59
N LEU A 264 -13.18 -1.18 16.57
CA LEU A 264 -11.93 -0.43 16.52
C LEU A 264 -12.10 0.87 17.32
N PRO A 265 -11.73 0.91 18.61
CA PRO A 265 -11.90 2.07 19.49
C PRO A 265 -11.33 3.39 18.94
N GLU A 266 -11.79 4.52 19.51
CA GLU A 266 -11.42 5.87 19.05
C GLU A 266 -9.93 6.15 19.13
N ASP A 267 -9.28 5.70 20.19
CA ASP A 267 -7.84 5.86 20.37
C ASP A 267 -7.04 5.08 19.31
N ALA A 268 -7.49 3.88 18.93
CA ALA A 268 -6.86 3.11 17.85
C ALA A 268 -7.05 3.77 16.49
N VAL A 269 -8.26 4.25 16.19
CA VAL A 269 -8.55 5.02 14.97
C VAL A 269 -7.67 6.26 14.88
N LEU A 270 -7.49 6.98 15.98
CA LEU A 270 -6.60 8.15 16.02
C LEU A 270 -5.15 7.73 15.80
N ALA A 271 -4.67 6.71 16.51
CA ALA A 271 -3.32 6.19 16.35
C ALA A 271 -3.01 5.75 14.90
N MET A 272 -3.96 5.11 14.22
CA MET A 272 -3.79 4.69 12.82
C MET A 272 -3.57 5.87 11.86
N ARG A 273 -4.18 7.03 12.10
CA ARG A 273 -4.00 8.22 11.25
C ARG A 273 -2.90 9.17 11.73
N THR A 274 -2.47 9.08 12.98
CA THR A 274 -1.36 9.89 13.50
C THR A 274 -0.06 9.48 12.81
N CYS A 275 0.42 10.35 11.92
CA CYS A 275 1.63 10.09 11.15
C CYS A 275 2.89 10.14 12.01
N VAL A 276 3.87 9.30 11.68
CA VAL A 276 5.19 9.31 12.32
C VAL A 276 5.92 10.61 11.98
N PRO A 277 6.44 11.35 12.98
CA PRO A 277 7.25 12.54 12.72
C PRO A 277 8.62 12.17 12.14
N ASP A 278 9.23 13.11 11.41
CA ASP A 278 10.61 13.02 10.90
C ASP A 278 10.94 11.78 10.03
N ALA A 279 9.92 11.07 9.54
CA ALA A 279 10.05 9.89 8.68
C ALA A 279 9.12 10.00 7.46
N GLU A 280 9.29 11.05 6.66
CA GLU A 280 8.47 11.29 5.47
C GLU A 280 8.55 10.11 4.47
N PRO A 281 7.41 9.58 3.98
CA PRO A 281 7.37 8.53 2.97
C PRO A 281 7.61 9.10 1.56
N PHE A 282 8.82 9.62 1.35
CA PHE A 282 9.21 10.40 0.18
C PHE A 282 8.88 9.69 -1.14
N GLY A 283 8.11 10.36 -1.99
CA GLY A 283 7.67 9.86 -3.28
C GLY A 283 6.44 8.95 -3.25
N LEU A 284 5.73 8.87 -2.13
CA LEU A 284 4.52 8.08 -1.99
C LEU A 284 3.38 8.85 -1.30
N ALA A 285 3.68 9.58 -0.22
CA ALA A 285 2.71 10.33 0.56
C ALA A 285 3.35 11.47 1.36
N ASP A 286 2.54 12.31 2.01
CA ASP A 286 3.01 13.40 2.89
C ASP A 286 3.25 12.93 4.34
N GLY A 287 2.79 11.72 4.67
CA GLY A 287 2.97 11.10 5.98
C GLY A 287 2.42 9.68 6.01
N TRP A 288 2.85 8.90 6.99
CA TRP A 288 2.37 7.53 7.21
C TRP A 288 2.09 7.29 8.69
N GLY A 289 0.89 6.81 9.02
CA GLY A 289 0.49 6.38 10.36
C GLY A 289 0.63 4.86 10.52
N LEU A 290 -0.33 4.22 11.19
CA LEU A 290 -0.34 2.76 11.34
C LEU A 290 -1.31 2.17 10.30
N GLY A 291 -0.78 1.82 9.13
CA GLY A 291 -1.56 1.26 8.01
C GLY A 291 -2.30 2.27 7.13
N LEU A 292 -2.16 3.57 7.38
CA LEU A 292 -2.74 4.63 6.55
C LEU A 292 -1.67 5.64 6.14
N MET A 293 -1.64 5.97 4.85
CA MET A 293 -0.87 7.09 4.34
C MET A 293 -1.73 8.36 4.36
N ARG A 294 -1.08 9.54 4.41
CA ARG A 294 -1.72 10.86 4.35
C ARG A 294 -1.35 11.60 3.07
N HIS A 295 -2.34 12.13 2.36
CA HIS A 295 -2.19 13.08 1.24
C HIS A 295 -2.82 14.42 1.65
N GLY A 296 -2.10 15.53 1.48
CA GLY A 296 -2.49 16.86 1.95
C GLY A 296 -2.18 17.11 3.43
N THR A 297 -2.42 18.33 3.90
CA THR A 297 -2.14 18.79 5.28
C THR A 297 -3.35 19.50 5.89
N GLY A 298 -3.40 19.60 7.22
CA GLY A 298 -4.49 20.30 7.94
C GLY A 298 -5.87 19.71 7.64
N ASP A 299 -6.88 20.58 7.56
CA ASP A 299 -8.28 20.21 7.32
C ASP A 299 -8.53 19.59 5.94
N GLY A 300 -7.59 19.74 4.99
CA GLY A 300 -7.66 19.12 3.67
C GLY A 300 -6.96 17.76 3.59
N ALA A 301 -6.47 17.21 4.70
CA ALA A 301 -5.75 15.94 4.72
C ALA A 301 -6.69 14.75 4.52
N TRP A 302 -6.37 13.93 3.53
CA TRP A 302 -7.01 12.64 3.27
C TRP A 302 -6.09 11.50 3.68
N TYR A 303 -6.69 10.43 4.18
CA TYR A 303 -5.99 9.21 4.58
C TYR A 303 -6.39 8.05 3.68
N GLY A 304 -5.55 7.05 3.53
CA GLY A 304 -5.93 5.91 2.71
C GLY A 304 -4.81 4.93 2.45
N HIS A 305 -5.02 4.11 1.42
CA HIS A 305 -4.02 3.18 0.92
C HIS A 305 -4.30 2.86 -0.56
N ASP A 306 -3.24 2.56 -1.31
CA ASP A 306 -3.32 2.11 -2.70
C ASP A 306 -2.80 0.68 -2.86
N GLY A 307 -3.24 -0.03 -3.89
CA GLY A 307 -2.84 -1.41 -4.16
C GLY A 307 -3.03 -1.80 -5.62
N ALA A 308 -2.20 -2.73 -6.07
CA ALA A 308 -2.33 -3.35 -7.39
C ALA A 308 -1.80 -4.78 -7.36
N VAL A 309 -2.46 -5.68 -8.11
CA VAL A 309 -2.02 -7.07 -8.30
C VAL A 309 -2.27 -7.45 -9.75
N GLY A 310 -1.20 -7.69 -10.51
CA GLY A 310 -1.28 -7.99 -11.93
C GLY A 310 -2.07 -6.94 -12.71
N GLY A 311 -3.15 -7.36 -13.35
CA GLY A 311 -4.04 -6.48 -14.12
C GLY A 311 -5.19 -5.86 -13.32
N ALA A 312 -5.02 -5.57 -12.02
CA ALA A 312 -6.04 -4.95 -11.18
C ALA A 312 -5.45 -3.90 -10.24
N SER A 313 -6.24 -2.89 -9.87
CA SER A 313 -5.90 -1.85 -8.90
C SER A 313 -7.02 -1.60 -7.89
N CYS A 314 -6.65 -1.05 -6.74
CA CYS A 314 -7.54 -0.71 -5.65
C CYS A 314 -7.05 0.56 -4.93
N ASN A 315 -7.98 1.45 -4.58
CA ASN A 315 -7.68 2.71 -3.90
C ASN A 315 -8.73 2.94 -2.81
N LEU A 316 -8.30 3.29 -1.61
CA LEU A 316 -9.16 3.71 -0.49
C LEU A 316 -8.78 5.13 -0.08
N ARG A 317 -9.76 5.99 0.14
CA ARG A 317 -9.58 7.34 0.73
C ARG A 317 -10.62 7.61 1.81
N ILE A 318 -10.19 8.25 2.88
CA ILE A 318 -10.93 8.52 4.10
C ILE A 318 -10.65 9.96 4.52
N HIS A 319 -11.70 10.73 4.75
CA HIS A 319 -11.64 12.04 5.39
C HIS A 319 -12.43 11.97 6.70
N PRO A 320 -11.75 11.76 7.86
CA PRO A 320 -12.39 11.55 9.14
C PRO A 320 -13.41 12.64 9.50
N ASP A 321 -12.99 13.90 9.44
CA ASP A 321 -13.77 15.03 9.95
C ASP A 321 -15.02 15.34 9.11
N ARG A 322 -14.98 15.03 7.81
CA ARG A 322 -16.13 15.15 6.89
C ARG A 322 -17.01 13.90 6.87
N SER A 323 -16.69 12.88 7.68
CA SER A 323 -17.37 11.59 7.68
C SER A 323 -17.53 11.00 6.27
N LEU A 324 -16.43 11.02 5.52
CA LEU A 324 -16.42 10.69 4.11
C LEU A 324 -15.40 9.59 3.86
N ALA A 325 -15.83 8.51 3.20
CA ALA A 325 -14.94 7.47 2.71
C ALA A 325 -15.32 7.09 1.28
N LEU A 326 -14.33 6.81 0.45
CA LEU A 326 -14.55 6.26 -0.88
C LEU A 326 -13.51 5.20 -1.23
N ALA A 327 -13.93 4.19 -1.98
CA ALA A 327 -13.04 3.18 -2.51
C ALA A 327 -13.32 2.91 -3.99
N LEU A 328 -12.26 2.70 -4.75
CA LEU A 328 -12.29 2.25 -6.14
C LEU A 328 -11.62 0.89 -6.24
N THR A 329 -12.26 -0.04 -6.95
CA THR A 329 -11.63 -1.28 -7.43
C THR A 329 -11.77 -1.35 -8.94
N ALA A 330 -10.72 -1.79 -9.64
CA ALA A 330 -10.71 -1.92 -11.10
C ALA A 330 -9.90 -3.16 -11.52
N ASN A 331 -10.37 -3.91 -12.51
CA ASN A 331 -9.73 -5.15 -12.96
C ASN A 331 -9.10 -5.06 -14.35
N SER A 332 -8.54 -3.88 -14.69
CA SER A 332 -7.59 -3.77 -15.79
C SER A 332 -6.41 -2.86 -15.43
N THR A 333 -5.30 -2.95 -16.19
CA THR A 333 -4.12 -2.07 -16.03
C THR A 333 -4.41 -0.59 -16.31
N ALA A 334 -5.60 -0.23 -16.78
CA ALA A 334 -6.06 1.16 -16.89
C ALA A 334 -6.63 1.72 -15.57
N GLY A 335 -6.81 0.88 -14.55
CA GLY A 335 -7.34 1.28 -13.24
C GLY A 335 -6.63 2.47 -12.57
N PRO A 336 -5.28 2.55 -12.57
CA PRO A 336 -4.58 3.71 -12.03
C PRO A 336 -4.92 5.03 -12.75
N LYS A 337 -5.12 5.00 -14.07
CA LYS A 337 -5.53 6.19 -14.84
C LYS A 337 -6.97 6.58 -14.56
N LEU A 338 -7.85 5.59 -14.38
CA LEU A 338 -9.23 5.84 -13.92
C LEU A 338 -9.24 6.53 -12.55
N TRP A 339 -8.40 6.07 -11.62
CA TRP A 339 -8.26 6.72 -10.31
C TRP A 339 -7.77 8.17 -10.43
N GLU A 340 -6.71 8.41 -11.21
CA GLU A 340 -6.18 9.76 -11.47
C GLU A 340 -7.25 10.69 -12.05
N ALA A 341 -7.99 10.22 -13.07
CA ALA A 341 -9.07 10.99 -13.69
C ALA A 341 -10.24 11.24 -12.73
N LEU A 342 -10.60 10.27 -11.89
CA LEU A 342 -11.60 10.45 -10.84
C LEU A 342 -11.17 11.52 -9.85
N VAL A 343 -9.95 11.46 -9.31
CA VAL A 343 -9.44 12.48 -8.38
C VAL A 343 -9.47 13.88 -9.02
N ALA A 344 -9.16 13.99 -10.31
CA ALA A 344 -9.20 15.27 -11.03
C ALA A 344 -10.63 15.81 -11.27
N ARG A 345 -11.62 14.93 -11.51
CA ARG A 345 -12.99 15.29 -11.95
C ARG A 345 -14.03 15.27 -10.82
N LEU A 346 -13.84 14.47 -9.78
CA LEU A 346 -14.73 14.40 -8.61
C LEU A 346 -15.00 15.76 -7.91
N PRO A 347 -14.08 16.76 -7.95
CA PRO A 347 -14.40 18.11 -7.48
C PRO A 347 -15.63 18.75 -8.16
N GLU A 348 -15.97 18.36 -9.39
CA GLU A 348 -17.19 18.81 -10.09
C GLU A 348 -18.48 18.37 -9.38
N ALA A 349 -18.40 17.32 -8.55
CA ALA A 349 -19.48 16.82 -7.70
C ALA A 349 -19.22 17.08 -6.20
N GLY A 350 -18.34 18.05 -5.88
CA GLY A 350 -18.04 18.43 -4.49
C GLY A 350 -17.23 17.41 -3.71
N LEU A 351 -16.50 16.53 -4.38
CA LEU A 351 -15.60 15.52 -3.82
C LEU A 351 -14.14 15.84 -4.18
N ASP A 352 -13.53 16.70 -3.38
CA ASP A 352 -12.15 17.18 -3.47
C ASP A 352 -11.17 16.24 -2.75
N VAL A 353 -10.91 15.09 -3.36
CA VAL A 353 -9.97 14.09 -2.82
C VAL A 353 -8.54 14.63 -2.84
N GLY A 354 -7.82 14.46 -1.74
CA GLY A 354 -6.41 14.82 -1.63
C GLY A 354 -5.53 14.06 -2.63
N HIS A 355 -4.56 14.75 -3.21
CA HIS A 355 -3.57 14.20 -4.13
C HIS A 355 -2.16 14.41 -3.59
N TYR A 356 -1.23 13.58 -4.06
CA TYR A 356 0.20 13.71 -3.79
C TYR A 356 0.93 13.93 -5.10
N ALA A 357 1.88 14.87 -5.10
CA ALA A 357 2.78 15.11 -6.21
C ALA A 357 4.22 15.07 -5.70
N LEU A 358 5.11 14.45 -6.48
CA LEU A 358 6.54 14.53 -6.22
C LEU A 358 7.02 15.99 -6.30
N PRO A 359 7.96 16.41 -5.42
CA PRO A 359 8.59 17.71 -5.57
C PRO A 359 9.34 17.77 -6.90
N VAL A 360 9.23 18.92 -7.58
CA VAL A 360 10.04 19.24 -8.76
C VAL A 360 11.09 20.25 -8.32
N PRO A 361 12.39 19.95 -8.41
CA PRO A 361 13.42 20.90 -7.99
C PRO A 361 13.34 22.21 -8.77
N ASP A 362 13.28 23.33 -8.05
CA ASP A 362 13.25 24.68 -8.61
C ASP A 362 14.66 25.20 -8.99
N SER A 363 15.69 24.67 -8.34
CA SER A 363 17.08 25.09 -8.50
C SER A 363 17.80 24.33 -9.64
N PRO A 364 18.78 24.98 -10.30
CA PRO A 364 19.61 24.29 -11.28
C PRO A 364 20.40 23.15 -10.61
N PRO A 365 20.83 22.12 -11.37
CA PRO A 365 21.64 21.04 -10.83
C PRO A 365 22.90 21.56 -10.11
N LEU A 366 23.19 20.98 -8.95
CA LEU A 366 24.42 21.20 -8.20
C LEU A 366 25.61 20.53 -8.89
N ALA A 367 26.81 20.90 -8.46
CA ALA A 367 28.03 20.25 -8.94
C ALA A 367 28.02 18.73 -8.60
N PRO A 368 28.49 17.87 -9.52
CA PRO A 368 28.68 16.45 -9.23
C PRO A 368 29.54 16.23 -7.98
N ASP A 369 29.03 15.48 -7.01
CA ASP A 369 29.75 15.14 -5.78
C ASP A 369 30.04 13.63 -5.73
N ALA A 370 31.32 13.29 -5.90
CA ALA A 370 31.83 11.92 -5.85
C ALA A 370 31.59 11.22 -4.49
N GLY A 371 31.25 11.96 -3.43
CA GLY A 371 30.82 11.42 -2.14
C GLY A 371 29.54 10.57 -2.21
N HIS A 372 28.77 10.67 -3.31
CA HIS A 372 27.55 9.89 -3.55
C HIS A 372 27.78 8.53 -4.24
N LEU A 373 28.99 8.29 -4.77
CA LEU A 373 29.30 7.07 -5.51
C LEU A 373 29.16 5.81 -4.64
N GLY A 374 28.63 4.73 -5.20
CA GLY A 374 28.50 3.46 -4.51
C GLY A 374 27.25 2.70 -4.89
N THR A 375 27.11 1.51 -4.31
CA THR A 375 25.95 0.63 -4.50
C THR A 375 24.95 0.87 -3.37
N TYR A 376 23.68 0.99 -3.74
CA TYR A 376 22.55 1.14 -2.84
C TYR A 376 21.61 -0.05 -3.05
N ALA A 377 21.19 -0.72 -1.97
CA ALA A 377 20.39 -1.95 -2.06
C ALA A 377 19.16 -1.95 -1.15
N ASN A 378 18.09 -2.60 -1.60
CA ASN A 378 16.94 -2.96 -0.80
C ASN A 378 16.54 -4.40 -1.16
N GLY A 379 16.93 -5.34 -0.31
CA GLY A 379 16.87 -6.77 -0.66
C GLY A 379 17.67 -7.02 -1.94
N ASP A 380 17.05 -7.68 -2.91
CA ASP A 380 17.67 -8.01 -4.20
C ASP A 380 17.68 -6.82 -5.20
N LEU A 381 16.96 -5.73 -4.90
CA LEU A 381 16.98 -4.54 -5.75
C LEU A 381 18.24 -3.73 -5.47
N ALA A 382 19.05 -3.48 -6.49
CA ALA A 382 20.25 -2.66 -6.40
C ALA A 382 20.26 -1.53 -7.43
N LEU A 383 20.77 -0.37 -7.00
CA LEU A 383 21.14 0.77 -7.84
C LEU A 383 22.59 1.11 -7.57
N MET A 384 23.31 1.62 -8.56
CA MET A 384 24.66 2.13 -8.36
C MET A 384 24.76 3.56 -8.88
N VAL A 385 25.29 4.44 -8.04
CA VAL A 385 25.68 5.79 -8.43
C VAL A 385 27.13 5.71 -8.90
N ALA A 386 27.33 6.02 -10.18
CA ALA A 386 28.62 6.02 -10.86
C ALA A 386 28.90 7.39 -11.47
N HIS A 387 30.07 7.55 -12.10
CA HIS A 387 30.35 8.69 -12.94
C HIS A 387 30.96 8.25 -14.27
N ASP A 388 30.79 9.06 -15.30
CA ASP A 388 31.47 8.85 -16.58
C ASP A 388 32.89 9.45 -16.59
N ALA A 389 33.55 9.38 -17.75
CA ALA A 389 34.90 9.94 -17.91
C ALA A 389 34.95 11.48 -17.86
N ALA A 390 33.82 12.16 -18.06
CA ALA A 390 33.69 13.61 -17.92
C ALA A 390 33.44 14.04 -16.47
N GLY A 391 33.10 13.09 -15.59
CA GLY A 391 32.79 13.33 -14.18
C GLY A 391 31.31 13.57 -13.91
N ASP A 392 30.43 13.37 -14.90
CA ASP A 392 28.99 13.48 -14.75
C ASP A 392 28.44 12.25 -14.03
N LEU A 393 27.50 12.45 -13.09
CA LEU A 393 26.91 11.36 -12.33
C LEU A 393 25.89 10.57 -13.15
N LEU A 394 25.93 9.25 -12.99
CA LEU A 394 25.02 8.28 -13.57
C LEU A 394 24.38 7.45 -12.46
N LEU A 395 23.13 7.07 -12.64
CA LEU A 395 22.46 6.06 -11.84
C LEU A 395 22.23 4.84 -12.74
N THR A 396 22.92 3.74 -12.43
CA THR A 396 22.85 2.50 -13.19
C THR A 396 21.93 1.50 -12.49
N ARG A 397 21.14 0.77 -13.28
CA ARG A 397 20.20 -0.25 -12.80
C ARG A 397 20.29 -1.45 -13.72
N GLU A 398 20.38 -2.65 -13.16
CA GLU A 398 20.48 -3.88 -13.95
C GLU A 398 19.33 -3.99 -14.96
N SER A 399 19.66 -4.36 -16.21
CA SER A 399 18.73 -4.50 -17.34
C SER A 399 18.03 -3.21 -17.82
N TYR A 400 18.47 -2.03 -17.38
CA TYR A 400 18.02 -0.73 -17.88
C TYR A 400 19.21 0.08 -18.44
N SER A 401 18.91 0.99 -19.38
CA SER A 401 19.88 2.03 -19.73
C SER A 401 20.23 2.92 -18.54
N ASP A 402 21.43 3.47 -18.55
CA ASP A 402 21.89 4.41 -17.53
C ASP A 402 21.02 5.66 -17.48
N TYR A 403 20.84 6.18 -16.28
CA TYR A 403 20.11 7.41 -16.02
C TYR A 403 21.13 8.52 -15.75
N ARG A 404 20.97 9.68 -16.38
CA ARG A 404 21.73 10.88 -15.98
C ARG A 404 21.21 11.37 -14.64
N LEU A 405 22.10 11.50 -13.66
CA LEU A 405 21.75 11.86 -12.29
C LEU A 405 22.11 13.32 -12.01
N SER A 406 21.10 14.14 -11.73
CA SER A 406 21.27 15.54 -11.31
C SER A 406 21.01 15.67 -9.82
N LEU A 407 21.98 16.22 -9.09
CA LEU A 407 21.83 16.58 -7.67
C LEU A 407 21.20 17.96 -7.55
N HIS A 408 20.36 18.16 -6.54
CA HIS A 408 19.67 19.40 -6.26
C HIS A 408 19.78 19.76 -4.76
N GLU A 409 19.26 20.93 -4.38
CA GLU A 409 19.17 21.35 -2.98
C GLU A 409 18.33 20.34 -2.14
N ASP A 410 18.45 20.42 -0.81
CA ASP A 410 17.77 19.54 0.14
C ASP A 410 18.03 18.03 -0.07
N ASP A 411 19.24 17.69 -0.54
CA ASP A 411 19.69 16.32 -0.89
C ASP A 411 18.77 15.65 -1.95
N LEU A 412 17.97 16.42 -2.71
CA LEU A 412 17.13 15.91 -3.79
C LEU A 412 17.96 15.48 -5.00
N PHE A 413 17.44 14.53 -5.77
CA PHE A 413 17.97 14.20 -7.08
C PHE A 413 16.88 13.90 -8.11
N VAL A 414 17.22 14.08 -9.37
CA VAL A 414 16.42 13.60 -10.52
C VAL A 414 17.32 12.77 -11.42
N ALA A 415 16.94 11.51 -11.63
CA ALA A 415 17.59 10.60 -12.57
C ALA A 415 16.74 10.46 -13.84
N ARG A 416 17.24 10.92 -14.98
CA ARG A 416 16.53 10.84 -16.28
C ARG A 416 17.11 9.71 -17.12
N SER A 417 16.26 8.76 -17.51
CA SER A 417 16.67 7.65 -18.36
C SER A 417 17.13 8.13 -19.73
N GLY A 418 18.14 7.46 -20.31
CA GLY A 418 18.48 7.60 -21.72
C GLY A 418 17.41 7.05 -22.68
N GLU A 419 16.48 6.24 -22.18
CA GLU A 419 15.38 5.65 -22.96
C GLU A 419 14.09 6.49 -22.85
N PRO A 420 13.46 6.91 -23.98
CA PRO A 420 12.26 7.74 -23.94
C PRO A 420 11.00 7.04 -23.37
N GLY A 421 11.06 5.73 -23.13
CA GLY A 421 9.96 4.94 -22.54
C GLY A 421 10.09 4.66 -21.04
N ALA A 422 11.24 4.94 -20.44
CA ALA A 422 11.46 4.73 -19.01
C ALA A 422 11.13 6.00 -18.22
N LEU A 423 10.40 5.85 -17.11
CA LEU A 423 10.04 6.97 -16.25
C LEU A 423 11.29 7.56 -15.57
N PRO A 424 11.39 8.89 -15.42
CA PRO A 424 12.42 9.48 -14.58
C PRO A 424 12.21 9.09 -13.11
N ILE A 425 13.29 9.11 -12.34
CA ILE A 425 13.27 8.86 -10.90
C ILE A 425 13.54 10.18 -10.20
N THR A 426 12.56 10.67 -9.43
CA THR A 426 12.78 11.74 -8.46
C THR A 426 12.95 11.11 -7.08
N GLY A 427 14.04 11.43 -6.39
CA GLY A 427 14.39 10.87 -5.10
C GLY A 427 15.10 11.88 -4.21
N ARG A 428 15.53 11.41 -3.04
CA ARG A 428 16.44 12.13 -2.15
C ARG A 428 17.52 11.21 -1.59
N PHE A 429 18.62 11.78 -1.18
CA PHE A 429 19.60 11.13 -0.31
C PHE A 429 19.25 11.41 1.16
N VAL A 430 19.63 10.48 2.05
CA VAL A 430 19.43 10.62 3.49
C VAL A 430 20.73 10.32 4.22
N ARG A 431 21.02 11.13 5.23
CA ARG A 431 22.18 11.00 6.12
C ARG A 431 21.67 10.70 7.52
N GLU A 432 22.36 9.83 8.25
CA GLU A 432 22.02 9.55 9.66
C GLU A 432 22.34 10.74 10.58
N HIS A 433 23.32 11.55 10.18
CA HIS A 433 23.74 12.75 10.89
C HIS A 433 24.01 13.87 9.87
N PRO A 434 23.67 15.15 10.16
CA PRO A 434 23.82 16.25 9.18
C PRO A 434 25.24 16.41 8.61
N ALA A 435 26.27 16.13 9.42
CA ALA A 435 27.67 16.18 9.00
C ALA A 435 28.22 14.83 8.45
N GLY A 436 27.37 13.81 8.38
CA GLY A 436 27.74 12.47 7.95
C GLY A 436 27.70 12.27 6.43
N PRO A 437 28.26 11.16 5.93
CA PRO A 437 28.12 10.78 4.53
C PRO A 437 26.66 10.40 4.22
N VAL A 438 26.35 10.33 2.92
CA VAL A 438 25.10 9.73 2.44
C VAL A 438 25.06 8.27 2.86
N ALA A 439 23.96 7.88 3.52
CA ALA A 439 23.71 6.54 4.01
C ALA A 439 22.61 5.83 3.20
N LEU A 440 21.55 6.56 2.80
CA LEU A 440 20.43 6.00 2.05
C LEU A 440 20.14 6.82 0.78
N LEU A 441 19.60 6.12 -0.22
CA LEU A 441 18.90 6.71 -1.36
C LEU A 441 17.41 6.36 -1.22
N GLN A 442 16.50 7.32 -1.33
CA GLN A 442 15.05 7.12 -1.22
C GLN A 442 14.31 7.59 -2.46
N TYR A 443 13.42 6.74 -2.99
CA TYR A 443 12.44 7.12 -4.03
C TYR A 443 11.23 6.20 -3.98
N GLY A 444 10.05 6.69 -4.41
CA GLY A 444 8.83 5.89 -4.45
C GLY A 444 8.46 5.26 -3.09
N GLY A 445 8.82 5.91 -1.99
CA GLY A 445 8.62 5.44 -0.61
C GLY A 445 9.55 4.29 -0.19
N ARG A 446 10.59 3.93 -0.93
CA ARG A 446 11.55 2.89 -0.53
C ARG A 446 12.91 3.50 -0.29
N ALA A 447 13.60 3.04 0.76
CA ALA A 447 14.99 3.34 0.98
C ALA A 447 15.89 2.24 0.42
N MET A 448 17.06 2.61 -0.05
CA MET A 448 18.12 1.71 -0.49
C MET A 448 19.38 2.05 0.31
N HIS A 449 19.90 1.07 1.05
CA HIS A 449 21.05 1.20 1.93
C HIS A 449 22.35 1.18 1.14
N ARG A 450 23.24 2.14 1.41
CA ARG A 450 24.57 2.18 0.81
C ARG A 450 25.47 1.07 1.39
N LEU A 451 26.00 0.20 0.54
CA LEU A 451 26.80 -0.98 0.92
C LEU A 451 28.26 -0.67 1.24
#